data_AF-A0A359M9X9-F1
#
_entry.id   AF-A0A359M9X9-F1
#
_cell.length_a   1.000
_cell.length_b   1.000
_cell.length_c   1.000
_cell.angle_alpha   90.00
_cell.angle_beta   90.00
_cell.angle_gamma   90.00
#
_symmetry.space_group_name_H-M   'P 1'
#
loop_
_entity.id
_entity.type
_entity.pdbx_description
1 polymer ?
#
loop_
_entity_poly.entity_id
_entity_poly.type
_entity_poly.pdbx_seq_one_letter_code
_entity_poly.pdbx_strand_id
1 'polypeptide(L)'
;MMKANNKTVLFSVIFFGSIWGILEATLGYALHFLPVLISGSIMFPIAATIMVMTFHQTKSRSAMIYVALIAASLKSVNFFMPGLLPINTYNPMISIMLQSLVVYAVLPMVEKKSFAVQMLGLGIVSLSWRALFIMNIAINNALTGFMFNQLASSSTIISFIVISGLIEMAILIGLAAIQQLTKNKIQFSIKPHWALSLSMFIFAVVLTILL
;
A
#
# COMPACT_ATOMS: atom_id res chain seq x y z
N MET A 1 6.73 5.02 -25.57
CA MET A 1 6.30 3.73 -24.99
C MET A 1 4.80 3.59 -25.18
N MET A 2 4.32 2.47 -25.72
CA MET A 2 2.91 2.27 -26.10
C MET A 2 2.05 1.98 -24.86
N LYS A 3 0.86 2.58 -24.76
CA LYS A 3 -0.10 2.33 -23.67
C LYS A 3 -0.64 0.89 -23.80
N ALA A 4 -0.76 0.17 -22.68
CA ALA A 4 -1.34 -1.17 -22.69
C ALA A 4 -2.83 -1.11 -23.11
N ASN A 5 -3.33 -2.18 -23.73
CA ASN A 5 -4.75 -2.27 -24.06
C ASN A 5 -5.60 -2.44 -22.77
N ASN A 6 -6.91 -2.17 -22.87
CA ASN A 6 -7.81 -2.18 -21.72
C ASN A 6 -7.88 -3.55 -21.00
N LYS A 7 -7.78 -4.66 -21.73
CA LYS A 7 -7.81 -6.02 -21.14
C LYS A 7 -6.57 -6.27 -20.28
N THR A 8 -5.39 -5.91 -20.78
CA THR A 8 -4.13 -6.02 -20.03
C THR A 8 -4.16 -5.16 -18.78
N VAL A 9 -4.70 -3.93 -18.87
CA VAL A 9 -4.86 -3.05 -17.70
C VAL A 9 -5.77 -3.71 -16.67
N LEU A 10 -6.95 -4.18 -17.08
CA LEU A 10 -7.93 -4.81 -16.18
C LEU A 10 -7.34 -6.02 -15.45
N PHE A 11 -6.72 -6.94 -16.18
CA PHE A 11 -6.14 -8.15 -15.57
C PHE A 11 -4.96 -7.82 -14.67
N SER A 12 -4.11 -6.86 -15.05
CA SER A 12 -3.01 -6.40 -14.19
C SER A 12 -3.55 -5.79 -12.89
N VAL A 13 -4.61 -4.98 -12.97
CA VAL A 13 -5.24 -4.37 -11.80
C VAL A 13 -5.79 -5.43 -10.84
N ILE A 14 -6.56 -6.40 -11.35
CA ILE A 14 -7.11 -7.47 -10.52
C ILE A 14 -5.98 -8.31 -9.93
N PHE A 15 -4.98 -8.69 -10.73
CA PHE A 15 -3.88 -9.52 -10.30
C PHE A 15 -3.03 -8.86 -9.21
N PHE A 16 -2.52 -7.64 -9.45
CA PHE A 16 -1.69 -6.94 -8.47
C PHE A 16 -2.47 -6.48 -7.24
N GLY A 17 -3.73 -6.07 -7.42
CA GLY A 17 -4.63 -5.79 -6.30
C GLY A 17 -4.86 -7.02 -5.42
N SER A 18 -5.00 -8.19 -6.04
CA SER A 18 -5.12 -9.47 -5.31
C SER A 18 -3.84 -9.84 -4.58
N ILE A 19 -2.66 -9.65 -5.19
CA ILE A 19 -1.37 -9.85 -4.51
C ILE A 19 -1.26 -8.96 -3.27
N TRP A 20 -1.60 -7.68 -3.39
CA TRP A 20 -1.59 -6.79 -2.23
C TRP A 20 -2.60 -7.25 -1.18
N GLY A 21 -3.83 -7.59 -1.57
CA GLY A 21 -4.83 -8.14 -0.65
C GLY A 21 -4.37 -9.41 0.08
N ILE A 22 -3.69 -10.33 -0.62
CA ILE A 22 -3.09 -11.53 -0.01
C ILE A 22 -2.04 -11.15 1.03
N LEU A 23 -1.17 -10.20 0.70
CA LEU A 23 -0.14 -9.73 1.63
C LEU A 23 -0.74 -9.02 2.85
N GLU A 24 -1.83 -8.27 2.68
CA GLU A 24 -2.58 -7.67 3.79
C GLU A 24 -3.25 -8.73 4.69
N ALA A 25 -3.80 -9.79 4.11
CA ALA A 25 -4.41 -10.89 4.86
C ALA A 25 -3.35 -11.76 5.58
N THR A 26 -2.17 -11.95 4.98
CA THR A 26 -1.12 -12.84 5.50
C THR A 26 -0.08 -12.09 6.31
N LEU A 27 0.81 -11.37 5.63
CA LEU A 27 1.87 -10.61 6.26
C LEU A 27 1.31 -9.50 7.15
N GLY A 28 0.24 -8.82 6.71
CA GLY A 28 -0.45 -7.84 7.54
C GLY A 28 -0.93 -8.44 8.85
N TYR A 29 -1.57 -9.62 8.83
CA TYR A 29 -1.94 -10.35 10.04
C TYR A 29 -0.73 -10.70 10.90
N ALA A 30 0.34 -11.25 10.31
CA ALA A 30 1.56 -11.57 11.05
C ALA A 30 2.22 -10.33 11.69
N LEU A 31 2.14 -9.17 11.05
CA LEU A 31 2.68 -7.92 11.55
C LEU A 31 1.87 -7.34 12.72
N HIS A 32 0.65 -7.80 12.98
CA HIS A 32 -0.08 -7.42 14.20
C HIS A 32 0.60 -7.93 15.48
N PHE A 33 1.46 -8.95 15.38
CA PHE A 33 2.26 -9.44 16.51
C PHE A 33 3.48 -8.53 16.79
N LEU A 34 3.79 -7.60 15.90
CA LEU A 34 4.82 -6.58 16.12
C LEU A 34 4.20 -5.31 16.70
N PRO A 35 5.01 -4.40 17.28
CA PRO A 35 4.53 -3.09 17.71
C PRO A 35 3.75 -2.39 16.58
N VAL A 36 2.53 -1.93 16.90
CA VAL A 36 1.56 -1.35 15.94
C VAL A 36 2.16 -0.25 15.05
N LEU A 37 3.15 0.48 15.57
CA LEU A 37 3.84 1.57 14.86
C LEU A 37 4.70 1.08 13.67
N ILE A 38 5.08 -0.20 13.64
CA ILE A 38 6.05 -0.73 12.67
C ILE A 38 5.38 -1.38 11.46
N SER A 39 4.17 -1.94 11.63
CA SER A 39 3.47 -2.70 10.56
C SER A 39 3.33 -1.88 9.27
N GLY A 40 2.89 -0.62 9.39
CA GLY A 40 2.74 0.28 8.24
C GLY A 40 4.08 0.56 7.52
N SER A 41 5.18 0.66 8.26
CA SER A 41 6.52 0.91 7.70
C SER A 41 7.06 -0.25 6.86
N ILE A 42 6.51 -1.46 7.03
CA ILE A 42 6.88 -2.65 6.25
C ILE A 42 5.89 -2.88 5.10
N MET A 43 4.59 -2.76 5.36
CA MET A 43 3.56 -2.99 4.35
C MET A 43 3.57 -1.93 3.24
N PHE A 44 3.85 -0.67 3.56
CA PHE A 44 3.85 0.37 2.55
C PHE A 44 4.95 0.20 1.48
N PRO A 45 6.23 -0.09 1.81
CA PRO A 45 7.24 -0.38 0.78
C PRO A 45 6.85 -1.51 -0.18
N ILE A 46 6.18 -2.53 0.34
CA ILE A 46 5.63 -3.63 -0.46
C ILE A 46 4.53 -3.11 -1.39
N ALA A 47 3.56 -2.36 -0.85
CA ALA A 47 2.50 -1.72 -1.64
C ALA A 47 3.06 -0.79 -2.72
N ALA A 48 4.03 0.05 -2.40
CA ALA A 48 4.71 0.95 -3.32
C ALA A 48 5.38 0.17 -4.46
N THR A 49 6.03 -0.96 -4.14
CA THR A 49 6.64 -1.85 -5.13
C THR A 49 5.58 -2.42 -6.08
N ILE A 50 4.45 -2.91 -5.56
CA ILE A 50 3.33 -3.44 -6.36
C ILE A 50 2.76 -2.34 -7.27
N MET A 51 2.61 -1.11 -6.78
CA MET A 51 2.14 0.02 -7.57
C MET A 51 3.11 0.39 -8.69
N VAL A 52 4.42 0.40 -8.43
CA VAL A 52 5.45 0.66 -9.43
C VAL A 52 5.48 -0.45 -10.49
N MET A 53 5.38 -1.72 -10.09
CA MET A 53 5.26 -2.86 -11.01
C MET A 53 4.01 -2.72 -11.90
N THR A 54 2.87 -2.39 -11.31
CA THR A 54 1.61 -2.15 -12.03
C THR A 54 1.77 -1.03 -13.05
N PHE A 55 2.38 0.09 -12.66
CA PHE A 55 2.63 1.20 -13.57
C PHE A 55 3.59 0.82 -14.69
N HIS A 56 4.66 0.09 -14.39
CA HIS A 56 5.59 -0.38 -15.42
C HIS A 56 4.94 -1.35 -16.41
N GLN A 57 4.00 -2.19 -15.97
CA GLN A 57 3.28 -3.12 -16.83
C GLN A 57 2.19 -2.44 -17.68
N THR A 58 1.37 -1.60 -17.05
CA THR A 58 0.18 -1.01 -17.69
C THR A 58 0.45 0.31 -18.39
N LYS A 59 1.53 1.00 -17.99
CA LYS A 59 1.82 2.41 -18.34
C LYS A 59 0.69 3.36 -17.94
N SER A 60 -0.14 2.96 -16.97
CA SER A 60 -1.28 3.74 -16.50
C SER A 60 -1.11 4.07 -15.03
N ARG A 61 -1.05 5.38 -14.71
CA ARG A 61 -0.99 5.83 -13.31
C ARG A 61 -2.31 5.55 -12.58
N SER A 62 -3.45 5.68 -13.25
CA SER A 62 -4.75 5.36 -12.65
C SER A 62 -4.89 3.87 -12.30
N ALA A 63 -4.14 2.98 -12.96
CA ALA A 63 -4.12 1.57 -12.59
C ALA A 63 -3.57 1.32 -11.18
N MET A 64 -2.68 2.19 -10.67
CA MET A 64 -2.20 2.11 -9.29
C MET A 64 -3.33 2.33 -8.28
N ILE A 65 -4.20 3.30 -8.55
CA ILE A 65 -5.38 3.58 -7.71
C ILE A 65 -6.37 2.42 -7.79
N TYR A 66 -6.60 1.86 -8.98
CA TYR A 66 -7.49 0.69 -9.10
C TYR A 66 -6.93 -0.55 -8.39
N VAL A 67 -5.61 -0.75 -8.39
CA VAL A 67 -4.96 -1.81 -7.60
C VAL A 67 -5.22 -1.62 -6.11
N ALA A 68 -5.08 -0.40 -5.59
CA ALA A 68 -5.39 -0.08 -4.21
C ALA A 68 -6.87 -0.28 -3.89
N LEU A 69 -7.77 0.10 -4.80
CA LEU A 69 -9.21 -0.14 -4.65
C LEU A 69 -9.52 -1.63 -4.55
N ILE A 70 -8.93 -2.48 -5.40
CA ILE A 70 -9.09 -3.94 -5.29
C ILE A 70 -8.59 -4.45 -3.94
N ALA A 71 -7.40 -4.03 -3.50
CA ALA A 71 -6.84 -4.43 -2.21
C ALA A 71 -7.72 -3.99 -1.02
N ALA A 72 -8.23 -2.74 -1.04
CA ALA A 72 -9.15 -2.23 -0.04
C ALA A 72 -10.51 -2.95 -0.07
N SER A 73 -11.04 -3.29 -1.25
CA SER A 73 -12.26 -4.09 -1.39
C SER A 73 -12.08 -5.50 -0.86
N LEU A 74 -10.91 -6.12 -1.09
CA LEU A 74 -10.57 -7.40 -0.48
C LEU A 74 -10.56 -7.28 1.05
N LYS A 75 -9.92 -6.23 1.60
CA LYS A 75 -9.93 -5.99 3.05
C LYS A 75 -11.34 -5.74 3.59
N SER A 76 -12.24 -5.13 2.83
CA SER A 76 -13.63 -4.89 3.24
C SER A 76 -14.46 -6.15 3.48
N VAL A 77 -14.01 -7.31 3.00
CA VAL A 77 -14.63 -8.61 3.33
C VAL A 77 -14.66 -8.82 4.84
N ASN A 78 -13.69 -8.28 5.58
CA ASN A 78 -13.65 -8.36 7.05
C ASN A 78 -14.79 -7.63 7.76
N PHE A 79 -15.55 -6.75 7.09
CA PHE A 79 -16.76 -6.19 7.68
C PHE A 79 -17.87 -7.24 7.88
N PHE A 80 -17.83 -8.32 7.10
CA PHE A 80 -18.81 -9.40 7.19
C PHE A 80 -18.37 -10.53 8.14
N MET A 81 -17.18 -10.42 8.74
CA MET A 81 -16.64 -11.45 9.63
C MET A 81 -17.09 -11.18 11.08
N PRO A 82 -17.65 -12.19 11.77
CA PRO A 82 -18.15 -12.01 13.12
C PRO A 82 -17.00 -11.75 14.11
N GLY A 83 -17.22 -10.86 15.08
CA GLY A 83 -16.26 -10.58 16.16
C GLY A 83 -15.15 -9.58 15.83
N LEU A 84 -15.02 -9.13 14.57
CA LEU A 84 -14.09 -8.06 14.21
C LEU A 84 -14.72 -6.69 14.43
N LEU A 85 -14.00 -5.82 15.14
CA LEU A 85 -14.40 -4.41 15.26
C LEU A 85 -14.30 -3.75 13.87
N PRO A 86 -15.35 -3.03 13.40
CA PRO A 86 -15.34 -2.39 12.08
C PRO A 86 -14.13 -1.47 11.84
N ILE A 87 -13.61 -0.84 12.90
CA ILE A 87 -12.45 0.05 12.82
C ILE A 87 -11.16 -0.68 12.39
N ASN A 88 -11.02 -1.96 12.73
CA ASN A 88 -9.88 -2.80 12.33
C ASN A 88 -9.92 -3.16 10.85
N THR A 89 -11.05 -2.95 10.19
CA THR A 89 -11.23 -3.11 8.74
C THR A 89 -11.12 -1.76 8.03
N TYR A 90 -11.83 -0.75 8.54
CA TYR A 90 -11.85 0.60 7.99
C TYR A 90 -10.46 1.25 7.94
N ASN A 91 -9.69 1.21 9.04
CA ASN A 91 -8.40 1.89 9.10
C ASN A 91 -7.39 1.35 8.07
N PRO A 92 -7.18 0.03 7.93
CA PRO A 92 -6.34 -0.51 6.86
C PRO A 92 -6.84 -0.12 5.46
N MET A 93 -8.15 -0.16 5.20
CA MET A 93 -8.70 0.25 3.91
C MET A 93 -8.37 1.70 3.57
N ILE A 94 -8.57 2.62 4.51
CA ILE A 94 -8.23 4.03 4.32
C ILE A 94 -6.71 4.20 4.17
N SER A 95 -5.91 3.47 4.93
CA SER A 95 -4.45 3.51 4.82
C SER A 95 -3.98 3.09 3.42
N ILE A 96 -4.47 1.96 2.89
CA ILE A 96 -4.22 1.48 1.52
C ILE A 96 -4.53 2.58 0.49
N MET A 97 -5.68 3.23 0.62
CA MET A 97 -6.10 4.29 -0.29
C MET A 97 -5.22 5.54 -0.18
N LEU A 98 -4.93 6.02 1.04
CA LEU A 98 -4.08 7.20 1.26
C LEU A 98 -2.66 6.99 0.75
N GLN A 99 -2.08 5.83 1.05
CA GLN A 99 -0.77 5.41 0.53
C GLN A 99 -0.75 5.48 -1.00
N SER A 100 -1.77 4.93 -1.66
CA SER A 100 -1.85 4.92 -3.13
C SER A 100 -2.03 6.31 -3.73
N LEU A 101 -2.84 7.17 -3.12
CA LEU A 101 -3.09 8.54 -3.57
C LEU A 101 -1.83 9.39 -3.49
N VAL A 102 -1.08 9.27 -2.40
CA VAL A 102 0.17 10.00 -2.21
C VAL A 102 1.23 9.54 -3.23
N VAL A 103 1.39 8.24 -3.45
CA VAL A 103 2.32 7.74 -4.48
C VAL A 103 1.89 8.17 -5.88
N TYR A 104 0.59 8.10 -6.20
CA TYR A 104 0.05 8.56 -7.47
C TYR A 104 0.34 10.05 -7.73
N ALA A 105 0.25 10.89 -6.70
CA ALA A 105 0.51 12.32 -6.78
C ALA A 105 2.01 12.64 -6.92
N VAL A 106 2.87 11.94 -6.17
CA VAL A 106 4.32 12.23 -6.12
C VAL A 106 5.10 11.61 -7.27
N LEU A 107 4.75 10.40 -7.72
CA LEU A 107 5.49 9.65 -8.73
C LEU A 107 5.84 10.48 -9.99
N PRO A 108 4.91 11.24 -10.61
CA PRO A 108 5.20 12.03 -11.81
C PRO A 108 6.25 13.12 -11.61
N MET A 109 6.40 13.61 -10.37
CA MET A 109 7.35 14.66 -10.01
C MET A 109 8.78 14.11 -9.92
N VAL A 110 8.94 12.80 -9.77
CA VAL A 110 10.24 12.16 -9.48
C VAL A 110 10.70 11.10 -10.50
N GLU A 111 9.80 10.49 -11.28
CA GLU A 111 10.04 9.30 -12.14
C GLU A 111 11.21 9.44 -13.14
N LYS A 112 11.66 10.66 -13.45
CA LYS A 112 12.76 10.93 -14.40
C LYS A 112 13.74 11.98 -13.88
N LYS A 113 13.76 12.19 -12.56
CA LYS A 113 14.64 13.15 -11.91
C LYS A 113 15.89 12.47 -11.36
N SER A 114 16.84 13.27 -10.88
CA SER A 114 18.05 12.76 -10.25
C SER A 114 17.72 11.88 -9.03
N PHE A 115 18.65 11.01 -8.66
CA PHE A 115 18.50 10.12 -7.50
C PHE A 115 18.13 10.91 -6.24
N ALA A 116 18.78 12.06 -5.98
CA ALA A 116 18.46 12.91 -4.83
C ALA A 116 16.99 13.37 -4.81
N VAL A 117 16.43 13.76 -5.96
CA VAL A 117 15.02 14.17 -6.06
C VAL A 117 14.08 12.98 -5.85
N GLN A 118 14.46 11.78 -6.30
CA GLN A 118 13.71 10.55 -6.02
C GLN A 118 13.71 10.23 -4.52
N MET A 119 14.85 10.37 -3.83
CA MET A 119 14.93 10.15 -2.38
C MET A 119 14.05 11.14 -1.60
N LEU A 120 14.05 12.42 -2.01
CA LEU A 120 13.13 13.42 -1.45
C LEU A 120 11.67 13.03 -1.68
N GLY A 121 11.33 12.53 -2.87
CA GLY A 121 10.01 11.99 -3.17
C GLY A 121 9.59 10.87 -2.22
N LEU A 122 10.49 9.91 -1.94
CA LEU A 122 10.22 8.83 -0.98
C LEU A 122 9.97 9.37 0.44
N GLY A 123 10.73 10.39 0.86
CA GLY A 123 10.50 11.06 2.14
C GLY A 123 9.14 11.74 2.21
N ILE A 124 8.77 12.51 1.17
CA ILE A 124 7.45 13.16 1.08
C ILE A 124 6.35 12.10 1.19
N VAL A 125 6.46 11.04 0.39
CA VAL A 125 5.48 9.96 0.39
C VAL A 125 5.32 9.35 1.79
N SER A 126 6.44 8.99 2.43
CA SER A 126 6.44 8.29 3.72
C SER A 126 5.83 9.12 4.87
N LEU A 127 6.02 10.44 4.83
CA LEU A 127 5.49 11.36 5.83
C LEU A 127 4.03 11.76 5.53
N SER A 128 3.70 12.04 4.27
CA SER A 128 2.40 12.60 3.87
C SER A 128 1.26 11.63 4.12
N TRP A 129 1.38 10.35 3.75
CA TRP A 129 0.27 9.42 3.98
C TRP A 129 -0.02 9.21 5.46
N ARG A 130 1.01 9.23 6.32
CA ARG A 130 0.86 9.14 7.77
C ARG A 130 0.19 10.35 8.36
N ALA A 131 0.56 11.55 7.91
CA ALA A 131 -0.11 12.78 8.33
C ALA A 131 -1.61 12.76 7.96
N LEU A 132 -1.93 12.33 6.73
CA LEU A 132 -3.32 12.14 6.30
C LEU A 132 -4.04 11.06 7.11
N PHE A 133 -3.34 9.98 7.47
CA PHE A 133 -3.91 8.92 8.30
C PHE A 133 -4.20 9.39 9.72
N ILE A 134 -3.29 10.15 10.34
CA ILE A 134 -3.52 10.81 11.64
C ILE A 134 -4.75 11.71 11.57
N MET A 135 -4.89 12.50 10.50
CA MET A 135 -6.07 13.35 10.30
C MET A 135 -7.36 12.51 10.23
N ASN A 136 -7.36 11.39 9.49
CA ASN A 136 -8.52 10.50 9.40
C ASN A 136 -8.90 9.91 10.77
N ILE A 137 -7.94 9.42 11.55
CA ILE A 137 -8.23 8.82 12.87
C ILE A 137 -8.61 9.90 13.89
N ALA A 138 -8.11 11.13 13.78
CA ALA A 138 -8.51 12.25 14.62
C ALA A 138 -9.97 12.64 14.38
N ILE A 139 -10.38 12.71 13.10
CA ILE A 139 -11.79 12.91 12.73
C ILE A 139 -12.66 11.76 13.27
N ASN A 140 -12.22 10.51 13.11
CA ASN A 140 -12.94 9.35 13.65
C ASN A 140 -13.08 9.40 15.17
N ASN A 141 -12.01 9.75 15.90
CA ASN A 141 -12.04 9.89 17.35
C ASN A 141 -13.04 10.99 17.77
N ALA A 142 -13.02 12.15 17.10
CA ALA A 142 -13.95 13.24 17.38
C ALA A 142 -15.42 12.85 17.12
N LEU A 143 -15.69 12.01 16.13
CA LEU A 143 -17.06 11.60 15.77
C LEU A 143 -17.58 10.40 16.59
N THR A 144 -16.70 9.49 17.02
CA THR A 144 -17.10 8.20 17.60
C THR A 144 -16.64 7.99 19.04
N GLY A 145 -15.71 8.80 19.53
CA GLY A 145 -15.04 8.61 20.82
C GLY A 145 -14.04 7.44 20.84
N PHE A 146 -13.79 6.76 19.71
CA PHE A 146 -12.86 5.62 19.69
C PHE A 146 -11.42 6.07 19.95
N MET A 147 -10.77 5.46 20.94
CA MET A 147 -9.41 5.82 21.36
C MET A 147 -8.36 5.12 20.49
N PHE A 148 -7.59 5.91 19.74
CA PHE A 148 -6.46 5.41 18.94
C PHE A 148 -5.14 5.61 19.67
N ASN A 149 -4.31 4.57 19.73
CA ASN A 149 -2.97 4.64 20.36
C ASN A 149 -2.11 5.76 19.75
N GLN A 150 -2.23 5.98 18.43
CA GLN A 150 -1.48 7.00 17.72
C GLN A 150 -1.85 8.44 18.15
N LEU A 151 -3.03 8.63 18.75
CA LEU A 151 -3.50 9.93 19.26
C LEU A 151 -3.33 10.07 20.78
N ALA A 152 -2.76 9.08 21.47
CA ALA A 152 -2.65 9.08 22.92
C ALA A 152 -1.82 10.27 23.47
N SER A 153 -0.87 10.77 22.69
CA SER A 153 -0.07 11.95 23.03
C SER A 153 0.56 12.58 21.80
N SER A 154 0.94 13.86 21.88
CA SER A 154 1.69 14.54 20.82
C SER A 154 2.99 13.82 20.47
N SER A 155 3.64 13.19 21.46
CA SER A 155 4.84 12.37 21.24
C SER A 155 4.53 11.15 20.36
N THR A 156 3.40 10.47 20.58
CA THR A 156 3.01 9.31 19.77
C THR A 156 2.65 9.70 18.34
N ILE A 157 1.98 10.85 18.15
CA ILE A 157 1.68 11.41 16.83
C ILE A 157 2.99 11.68 16.07
N ILE A 158 3.93 12.39 16.71
CA ILE A 158 5.23 12.72 16.10
C ILE A 158 6.02 11.44 15.82
N SER A 159 6.04 10.48 16.73
CA SER A 159 6.72 9.19 16.54
C SER A 159 6.12 8.39 15.37
N PHE A 160 4.80 8.38 15.24
CA PHE A 160 4.15 7.73 14.12
C PHE A 160 4.53 8.42 12.80
N ILE A 161 4.32 9.73 12.68
CA ILE A 161 4.58 10.46 11.43
C ILE A 161 6.06 10.45 11.08
N VAL A 162 6.93 10.90 12.00
CA VAL A 162 8.33 11.17 11.73
C VAL A 162 9.18 9.92 11.88
N ILE A 163 9.20 9.28 13.05
CA ILE A 163 10.11 8.14 13.29
C ILE A 163 9.73 6.96 12.38
N SER A 164 8.46 6.59 12.37
CA SER A 164 8.01 5.46 11.54
C SER A 164 8.09 5.78 10.04
N GLY A 165 7.90 7.06 9.66
CA GLY A 165 8.11 7.55 8.31
C GLY A 165 9.57 7.53 7.86
N LEU A 166 10.51 7.86 8.75
CA LEU A 166 11.95 7.77 8.45
C LEU A 166 12.41 6.32 8.33
N ILE A 167 11.90 5.41 9.15
CA ILE A 167 12.16 3.97 9.02
C ILE A 167 11.67 3.47 7.66
N GLU A 168 10.44 3.82 7.28
CA GLU A 168 9.88 3.47 5.98
C GLU A 168 10.67 4.04 4.81
N MET A 169 11.07 5.32 4.90
CA MET A 169 11.93 5.96 3.93
C MET A 169 13.24 5.20 3.79
N ALA A 170 13.90 4.81 4.89
CA ALA A 170 15.12 4.02 4.84
C ALA A 170 14.92 2.68 4.12
N ILE A 171 13.80 1.98 4.37
CA ILE A 171 13.45 0.74 3.67
C ILE A 171 13.27 0.99 2.17
N LEU A 172 12.52 2.02 1.78
CA LEU A 172 12.29 2.37 0.38
C LEU A 172 13.60 2.74 -0.35
N ILE A 173 14.49 3.49 0.30
CA ILE A 173 15.81 3.84 -0.22
C ILE A 173 16.65 2.57 -0.42
N GLY A 174 16.65 1.67 0.57
CA GLY A 174 17.34 0.38 0.48
C GLY A 174 16.84 -0.45 -0.71
N LEU A 175 15.51 -0.56 -0.89
CA LEU A 175 14.91 -1.24 -2.03
C LEU A 175 15.28 -0.59 -3.37
N ALA A 176 15.24 0.74 -3.46
CA ALA A 176 15.63 1.47 -4.66
C ALA A 176 17.12 1.28 -5.00
N ALA A 177 18.00 1.27 -3.99
CA ALA A 177 19.42 1.00 -4.17
C ALA A 177 19.66 -0.44 -4.66
N ILE A 178 19.01 -1.44 -4.05
CA ILE A 178 19.07 -2.83 -4.51
C ILE A 178 18.58 -2.95 -5.95
N GLN A 179 17.46 -2.32 -6.29
CA GLN A 179 16.94 -2.32 -7.65
C GLN A 179 17.93 -1.71 -8.65
N GLN A 180 18.62 -0.63 -8.28
CA GLN A 180 19.63 0.00 -9.12
C GLN A 180 20.86 -0.88 -9.31
N LEU A 181 21.32 -1.58 -8.26
CA LEU A 181 22.43 -2.53 -8.33
C LEU A 181 22.08 -3.79 -9.14
N THR A 182 20.81 -4.19 -9.13
CA THR A 182 20.31 -5.41 -9.79
C THR A 182 19.74 -5.18 -11.18
N LYS A 183 19.77 -3.94 -11.70
CA LYS A 183 19.12 -3.44 -12.93
C LYS A 183 19.26 -4.31 -14.20
N ASN A 184 20.16 -5.30 -14.22
CA ASN A 184 20.46 -6.15 -15.36
C ASN A 184 20.20 -7.66 -15.18
N LYS A 185 19.65 -8.15 -14.05
CA LYS A 185 19.53 -9.62 -13.85
C LYS A 185 18.11 -10.19 -13.72
N ILE A 186 17.11 -9.40 -13.36
CA ILE A 186 15.78 -9.94 -13.06
C ILE A 186 14.70 -9.11 -13.77
N GLN A 187 14.23 -9.60 -14.92
CA GLN A 187 13.05 -9.06 -15.59
C GLN A 187 11.82 -9.89 -15.20
N PHE A 188 11.05 -9.42 -14.20
CA PHE A 188 9.73 -9.98 -13.93
C PHE A 188 8.76 -9.56 -15.04
N SER A 189 8.55 -10.43 -16.03
CA SER A 189 7.55 -10.24 -17.09
C SER A 189 6.35 -11.17 -16.86
N ILE A 190 5.61 -10.93 -15.78
CA ILE A 190 4.31 -11.60 -15.60
C ILE A 190 3.34 -10.95 -16.59
N LYS A 191 2.59 -11.75 -17.35
CA LYS A 191 1.50 -11.27 -18.20
C LYS A 191 0.18 -11.83 -17.67
N PRO A 192 -0.50 -11.12 -16.74
CA PRO A 192 -1.75 -11.59 -16.18
C PRO A 192 -2.81 -11.77 -17.27
N HIS A 193 -3.40 -12.95 -17.32
CA HIS A 193 -4.62 -13.23 -18.09
C HIS A 193 -5.80 -13.41 -17.13
N TRP A 194 -7.01 -13.50 -17.70
CA TRP A 194 -8.25 -13.56 -16.92
C TRP A 194 -8.25 -14.68 -15.87
N ALA A 195 -7.89 -15.91 -16.26
CA ALA A 195 -7.94 -17.05 -15.34
C ALA A 195 -6.96 -16.91 -14.17
N LEU A 196 -5.72 -16.45 -14.42
CA LEU A 196 -4.75 -16.20 -13.35
C LEU A 196 -5.22 -15.08 -12.41
N SER A 197 -5.72 -13.98 -12.99
CA SER A 197 -6.18 -12.83 -12.21
C SER A 197 -7.38 -13.18 -11.33
N LEU A 198 -8.35 -13.91 -11.89
CA LEU A 198 -9.53 -14.38 -11.17
C LEU A 198 -9.16 -15.38 -10.08
N SER A 199 -8.26 -16.33 -10.36
CA SER A 199 -7.80 -17.32 -9.37
C SER A 199 -7.10 -16.63 -8.20
N MET A 200 -6.24 -15.65 -8.48
CA MET A 200 -5.59 -14.85 -7.43
C MET A 200 -6.59 -14.06 -6.60
N PHE A 201 -7.63 -13.49 -7.23
CA PHE A 201 -8.67 -12.75 -6.53
C PHE A 201 -9.50 -13.66 -5.60
N ILE A 202 -9.95 -14.82 -6.10
CA ILE A 202 -10.67 -15.81 -5.29
C ILE A 202 -9.79 -16.28 -4.13
N PHE A 203 -8.52 -16.58 -4.39
CA PHE A 203 -7.57 -16.98 -3.35
C PHE A 203 -7.39 -15.88 -2.30
N ALA A 204 -7.30 -14.61 -2.71
CA ALA A 204 -7.24 -13.47 -1.80
C ALA A 204 -8.48 -13.38 -0.91
N VAL A 205 -9.70 -13.54 -1.47
CA VAL A 205 -10.94 -13.54 -0.69
C VAL A 205 -10.94 -14.67 0.33
N VAL A 206 -10.56 -15.89 -0.07
CA VAL A 206 -10.50 -17.04 0.82
C VAL A 206 -9.52 -16.80 1.97
N LEU A 207 -8.31 -16.30 1.67
CA LEU A 207 -7.34 -15.98 2.71
C LEU A 207 -7.85 -14.91 3.68
N THR A 208 -8.50 -13.87 3.17
CA THR A 208 -9.08 -12.81 4.02
C THR A 208 -10.19 -13.34 4.95
N ILE A 209 -10.94 -14.37 4.53
CA ILE A 209 -11.96 -15.00 5.40
C ILE A 209 -11.30 -15.88 6.47
N LEU A 210 -10.17 -16.51 6.14
CA LEU A 210 -9.51 -17.49 7.01
C LEU A 210 -8.53 -16.86 8.02
N LEU A 211 -8.05 -15.64 7.78
CA LEU A 211 -7.03 -14.94 8.57
C LEU A 211 -7.53 -13.60 9.11
#